data_AF-A0A444R108-F1
#
_entry.id   AF-A0A444R108-F1
#
_cell.length_a   1.000
_cell.length_b   1.000
_cell.length_c   1.000
_cell.angle_alpha   90.00
_cell.angle_beta   90.00
_cell.angle_gamma   90.00
#
_symmetry.space_group_name_H-M   'P 1'
#
loop_
_entity.id
_entity.type
_entity.pdbx_description
1 polymer ?
#
loop_
_entity_poly.entity_id
_entity_poly.type
_entity_poly.pdbx_seq_one_letter_code
_entity_poly.pdbx_strand_id
1 'polypeptide(L)'
;MTDKTIAFSLLDLAPIPEGSSAREAFSHSLDLARLAEKRGYHRYWLAEHHNMTGIASAATSVLIGYLAANTTTLHLGSGGVMLPNHSPLV
;
A
#
# COMPACT_ATOMS: atom_id res chain seq x y z
N MET A 1 -26.72 -14.55 -18.61
CA MET A 1 -26.02 -13.46 -17.89
C MET A 1 -24.79 -14.10 -17.27
N THR A 2 -23.59 -13.76 -17.74
CA THR A 2 -22.36 -14.26 -17.14
C THR A 2 -22.21 -13.63 -15.75
N ASP A 3 -22.15 -14.47 -14.74
CA ASP A 3 -21.94 -14.11 -13.35
C ASP A 3 -20.52 -13.52 -13.22
N LYS A 4 -20.39 -12.22 -13.44
CA LYS A 4 -19.11 -11.52 -13.35
C LYS A 4 -18.88 -11.14 -11.90
N THR A 5 -18.05 -11.93 -11.21
CA THR A 5 -17.52 -11.59 -9.90
C THR A 5 -16.71 -10.30 -10.01
N ILE A 6 -17.09 -9.27 -9.23
CA ILE A 6 -16.35 -8.01 -9.15
C ILE A 6 -15.16 -8.21 -8.22
N ALA A 7 -13.96 -7.94 -8.73
CA ALA A 7 -12.74 -8.03 -7.94
C ALA A 7 -12.64 -6.87 -6.93
N PHE A 8 -12.23 -7.18 -5.71
CA PHE A 8 -11.96 -6.19 -4.67
C PHE A 8 -10.47 -5.85 -4.60
N SER A 9 -10.15 -4.61 -4.24
CA SER A 9 -8.78 -4.11 -4.06
C SER A 9 -8.74 -3.16 -2.86
N LEU A 10 -7.54 -2.88 -2.34
CA LEU A 10 -7.33 -1.96 -1.22
C LEU A 10 -6.48 -0.77 -1.64
N LEU A 11 -6.80 0.40 -1.07
CA LEU A 11 -5.93 1.58 -1.06
C LEU A 11 -5.54 1.83 0.39
N ASP A 12 -4.24 1.82 0.65
CA ASP A 12 -3.65 2.03 1.96
C ASP A 12 -2.80 3.31 1.96
N LEU A 13 -2.98 4.10 3.01
CA LEU A 13 -2.23 5.33 3.25
C LEU A 13 -1.04 5.07 4.20
N ALA A 14 -1.00 3.92 4.88
CA ALA A 14 -0.15 3.65 6.04
C ALA A 14 -0.36 4.70 7.16
N PRO A 15 -1.58 4.79 7.73
CA PRO A 15 -1.89 5.78 8.75
C PRO A 15 -1.05 5.55 10.01
N ILE A 16 -0.69 6.64 10.69
CA ILE A 16 -0.05 6.64 12.01
C ILE A 16 -1.12 7.10 13.02
N PRO A 17 -1.78 6.18 13.73
CA PRO A 17 -2.72 6.53 14.79
C PRO A 17 -2.05 7.32 15.92
N GLU A 18 -2.86 8.03 16.70
CA GLU A 18 -2.38 8.74 17.88
C GLU A 18 -1.65 7.79 18.84
N GLY A 19 -0.48 8.22 19.34
CA GLY A 19 0.37 7.42 20.22
C GLY A 19 1.19 6.32 19.52
N SER A 20 1.07 6.18 18.19
CA SER A 20 1.81 5.19 17.40
C SER A 20 2.98 5.80 16.64
N SER A 21 3.79 4.94 16.03
CA SER A 21 4.99 5.28 15.26
C SER A 21 4.86 4.84 13.80
N ALA A 22 5.69 5.43 12.93
CA ALA A 22 5.77 5.01 11.53
C ALA A 22 6.14 3.53 11.36
N ARG A 23 6.96 2.97 12.28
CA ARG A 23 7.32 1.55 12.28
C ARG A 23 6.09 0.66 12.48
N GLU A 24 5.21 1.03 13.41
CA GLU A 24 3.97 0.31 13.67
C GLU A 24 3.02 0.44 12.47
N ALA A 25 2.91 1.64 11.88
CA ALA A 25 2.12 1.85 10.66
C ALA A 25 2.57 0.91 9.52
N PHE A 26 3.87 0.78 9.26
CA PHE A 26 4.38 -0.17 8.26
C PHE A 26 4.10 -1.63 8.61
N SER A 27 4.16 -1.99 9.90
CA SER A 27 3.82 -3.35 10.35
C SER A 27 2.34 -3.64 10.14
N HIS A 28 1.46 -2.68 10.43
CA HIS A 28 0.01 -2.79 10.16
C HIS A 28 -0.29 -2.90 8.67
N SER A 29 0.37 -2.11 7.80
CA SER A 29 0.26 -2.24 6.35
C SER A 29 0.68 -3.64 5.88
N LEU A 30 1.73 -4.23 6.46
CA LEU A 30 2.13 -5.59 6.13
C LEU A 30 1.09 -6.63 6.55
N ASP A 31 0.56 -6.52 7.76
CA ASP A 31 -0.48 -7.42 8.24
C ASP A 31 -1.75 -7.31 7.38
N LEU A 32 -2.13 -6.10 6.97
CA LEU A 32 -3.25 -5.87 6.07
C LEU A 32 -2.98 -6.46 4.67
N ALA A 33 -1.78 -6.30 4.12
CA ALA A 33 -1.41 -6.89 2.83
C ALA A 33 -1.47 -8.42 2.86
N ARG A 34 -0.91 -9.07 3.89
CA ARG A 34 -1.00 -10.53 4.07
C ARG A 34 -2.43 -11.01 4.23
N LEU A 35 -3.26 -10.26 4.96
CA LEU A 35 -4.68 -10.56 5.09
C LEU A 35 -5.40 -10.42 3.74
N ALA A 36 -5.14 -9.35 2.99
CA ALA A 36 -5.73 -9.11 1.69
C ALA A 36 -5.38 -10.22 0.70
N GLU A 37 -4.12 -10.66 0.67
CA GLU A 37 -3.66 -11.81 -0.11
C GLU A 37 -4.44 -13.07 0.26
N LYS A 38 -4.49 -13.41 1.55
CA LYS A 38 -5.23 -14.59 2.04
C LYS A 38 -6.72 -14.54 1.71
N ARG A 39 -7.29 -13.35 1.58
CA ARG A 39 -8.72 -13.13 1.26
C ARG A 39 -8.99 -13.02 -0.24
N GLY A 40 -7.98 -13.14 -1.09
CA GLY A 40 -8.14 -13.11 -2.55
C GLY A 40 -8.42 -11.72 -3.12
N TYR A 41 -7.96 -10.66 -2.45
CA TYR A 41 -7.98 -9.32 -3.03
C TYR A 41 -7.09 -9.26 -4.27
N HIS A 42 -7.54 -8.52 -5.27
CA HIS A 42 -6.85 -8.45 -6.55
C HIS A 42 -5.62 -7.55 -6.51
N ARG A 43 -5.71 -6.38 -5.84
CA ARG A 43 -4.62 -5.40 -5.76
C ARG A 43 -4.56 -4.72 -4.40
N TYR A 44 -3.37 -4.30 -4.02
CA TYR A 44 -3.07 -3.43 -2.90
C TYR A 44 -2.28 -2.22 -3.39
N TRP A 45 -2.82 -1.04 -3.15
CA TRP A 45 -2.24 0.22 -3.57
C TRP A 45 -1.73 1.00 -2.37
N LEU A 46 -0.55 1.60 -2.48
CA LEU A 46 -0.02 2.53 -1.50
C LEU A 46 -0.08 3.96 -2.03
N ALA A 47 -0.64 4.87 -1.25
CA ALA A 47 -0.68 6.29 -1.58
C ALA A 47 0.60 7.01 -1.17
N GLU A 48 1.03 8.03 -1.91
CA GLU A 48 2.15 8.90 -1.56
C GLU A 48 1.66 10.19 -0.86
N HIS A 49 2.19 10.48 0.33
CA HIS A 49 1.93 11.72 1.07
C HIS A 49 3.21 12.27 1.70
N HIS A 50 3.36 13.59 1.67
CA HIS A 50 4.49 14.31 2.26
C HIS A 50 3.97 15.34 3.26
N ASN A 51 4.78 15.66 4.26
CA ASN A 51 4.48 16.65 5.31
C ASN A 51 3.18 16.39 6.10
N MET A 52 2.77 15.12 6.22
CA MET A 52 1.60 14.70 6.99
C MET A 52 2.04 13.76 8.12
N THR A 53 2.02 14.24 9.36
CA THR A 53 2.47 13.45 10.52
C THR A 53 1.63 12.20 10.79
N GLY A 54 0.37 12.19 10.33
CA GLY A 54 -0.54 11.04 10.46
C GLY A 54 -0.44 10.00 9.34
N ILE A 55 0.48 10.16 8.37
CA ILE A 55 0.62 9.26 7.23
C ILE A 55 2.09 8.90 7.03
N ALA A 56 2.41 7.61 7.07
CA ALA A 56 3.79 7.13 6.99
C ALA A 56 4.30 6.97 5.54
N SER A 57 3.40 6.83 4.56
CA SER A 57 3.75 6.49 3.17
C SER A 57 4.19 7.70 2.34
N ALA A 58 5.48 8.04 2.40
CA ALA A 58 6.10 9.10 1.59
C ALA A 58 6.91 8.58 0.38
N ALA A 59 7.39 7.33 0.45
CA ALA A 59 8.15 6.68 -0.61
C ALA A 59 7.51 5.34 -0.96
N THR A 60 6.51 5.38 -1.85
CA THR A 60 5.68 4.20 -2.19
C THR A 60 6.52 3.05 -2.74
N SER A 61 7.55 3.32 -3.55
CA SER A 61 8.44 2.28 -4.11
C SER A 61 9.14 1.44 -3.02
N VAL A 62 9.61 2.07 -1.94
CA VAL A 62 10.28 1.40 -0.82
C VAL A 62 9.29 0.53 -0.06
N LEU A 63 8.12 1.07 0.28
CA LEU A 63 7.12 0.34 1.04
C LEU A 63 6.49 -0.79 0.22
N ILE A 64 6.31 -0.61 -1.09
CA ILE A 64 5.92 -1.69 -2.02
C ILE A 64 6.97 -2.82 -1.98
N GLY A 65 8.27 -2.50 -2.01
CA GLY A 65 9.33 -3.50 -1.89
C GLY A 65 9.27 -4.29 -0.58
N TYR A 66 8.98 -3.62 0.54
CA TYR A 66 8.79 -4.26 1.84
C TYR A 66 7.60 -5.23 1.84
N LEU A 67 6.45 -4.82 1.27
CA LEU A 67 5.28 -5.69 1.15
C LEU A 67 5.55 -6.87 0.20
N ALA A 68 6.17 -6.61 -0.95
CA ALA A 68 6.49 -7.61 -1.97
C ALA A 68 7.40 -8.72 -1.44
N ALA A 69 8.33 -8.39 -0.55
CA ALA A 69 9.20 -9.37 0.11
C ALA A 69 8.44 -10.30 1.08
N ASN A 70 7.19 -9.98 1.41
CA ASN A 70 6.40 -10.65 2.45
C ASN A 70 5.00 -11.11 1.99
N THR A 71 4.71 -11.00 0.69
CA THR A 71 3.52 -11.51 -0.01
C THR A 71 3.96 -12.26 -1.26
N THR A 72 3.09 -13.07 -1.86
CA THR A 72 3.47 -14.00 -2.94
C THR A 72 2.66 -13.86 -4.23
N THR A 73 1.37 -13.61 -4.12
CA THR A 73 0.42 -13.56 -5.25
C THR A 73 -0.32 -12.22 -5.36
N LEU A 74 -0.30 -11.40 -4.31
CA LEU A 74 -0.97 -10.11 -4.28
C LEU A 74 -0.29 -9.12 -5.23
N HIS A 75 -1.07 -8.49 -6.11
CA HIS A 75 -0.55 -7.40 -6.94
C HIS A 75 -0.38 -6.13 -6.09
N LEU A 76 0.84 -5.59 -6.08
CA LEU A 76 1.19 -4.39 -5.35
C LEU A 76 1.42 -3.23 -6.32
N GLY A 77 1.06 -2.01 -5.92
CA GLY A 77 1.29 -0.83 -6.74
C GLY A 77 1.16 0.49 -5.99
N SER A 78 1.43 1.58 -6.70
CA SER A 78 1.32 2.95 -6.17
C SER A 78 0.06 3.63 -6.66
N GLY A 79 -0.73 4.22 -5.75
CA GLY A 79 -2.06 4.80 -5.99
C GLY A 79 -2.24 6.21 -5.42
N GLY A 80 -1.41 7.19 -5.76
CA GLY A 80 -0.45 7.20 -6.88
C GLY A 80 0.95 7.67 -6.48
N VAL A 81 1.86 7.64 -7.46
CA VAL A 81 3.13 8.38 -7.39
C VAL A 81 2.83 9.84 -7.70
N MET A 82 3.39 10.78 -6.95
CA MET A 82 3.31 12.20 -7.27
C MET A 82 4.27 12.53 -8.44
N LEU A 83 4.01 11.97 -9.62
CA LEU A 83 4.92 11.95 -10.77
C LEU A 83 5.54 13.32 -11.12
N PRO A 84 4.84 14.47 -11.04
CA PRO A 84 5.46 15.78 -11.28
C PRO A 84 6.65 16.13 -10.36
N ASN A 85 6.78 15.44 -9.22
CA ASN A 85 7.83 15.67 -8.22
C ASN A 85 9.02 14.70 -8.36
N HIS A 86 8.95 13.74 -9.28
CA HIS A 86 9.98 12.73 -9.50
C HIS A 86 10.45 12.75 -10.95
N SER A 87 11.74 12.49 -11.19
CA SER A 87 12.20 12.26 -12.56
C SER A 87 11.62 10.92 -13.05
N PRO A 88 11.05 10.81 -14.26
CA PRO A 88 10.45 9.57 -14.75
C PRO A 88 11.41 8.35 -14.82
N LEU A 89 12.72 8.58 -14.72
CA LEU A 89 13.73 7.52 -14.77
C LEU A 89 13.92 6.81 -13.41
N VAL A 90 13.56 7.45 -12.29
CA VAL A 90 13.78 6.96 -10.92
C VAL A 90 12.51 6.42 -10.28
#